data_AF-A0AAV4T5T5-F1
#
_entry.id   AF-A0AAV4T5T5-F1
#
_cell.length_a   1.000
_cell.length_b   1.000
_cell.length_c   1.000
_cell.angle_alpha   90.00
_cell.angle_beta   90.00
_cell.angle_gamma   90.00
#
_symmetry.space_group_name_H-M   'P 1'
#
loop_
_entity.id
_entity.type
_entity.pdbx_description
1 polymer ?
#
loop_
_entity_poly.entity_id
_entity_poly.type
_entity_poly.pdbx_seq_one_letter_code
_entity_poly.pdbx_strand_id
1 'polypeptide(L)'
;MKIFQSNMILFTIILFSGYLGFVSANECKDNVVFFCLPEDTFPVAFPENEAEINHICPIFIQFTQCILDHIESCDSQESDESNHYKEDFENYYAVLVEICNEDSELHKTISENAMCLKSSLQNHNDSCFHKSEEVLAIYNLYTHPESSDTSKNDSNWEEYYCLFEAYDLACLADDALKEMWTCS
;
A
#
# COMPACT_ATOMS: atom_id res chain seq x y z
N MET A 1 -2.71 -26.84 -4.10
CA MET A 1 -2.11 -26.08 -5.22
C MET A 1 -3.20 -25.29 -5.95
N LYS A 2 -3.66 -24.17 -5.36
CA LYS A 2 -4.68 -23.25 -5.92
C LYS A 2 -4.92 -22.00 -5.03
N ILE A 3 -3.85 -21.38 -4.50
CA ILE A 3 -3.92 -20.19 -3.60
C ILE A 3 -3.07 -19.04 -4.18
N PHE A 4 -2.76 -19.07 -5.48
CA PHE A 4 -1.71 -18.25 -6.10
C PHE A 4 -2.24 -17.18 -7.08
N GLN A 5 -3.53 -16.79 -6.99
CA GLN A 5 -4.15 -15.91 -8.00
C GLN A 5 -4.83 -14.63 -7.49
N SER A 6 -5.33 -14.52 -6.24
CA SER A 6 -5.96 -13.26 -5.77
C SER A 6 -4.95 -12.17 -5.40
N ASN A 7 -3.80 -12.52 -4.80
CA ASN A 7 -2.77 -11.53 -4.41
C ASN A 7 -1.96 -10.95 -5.59
N MET A 8 -2.35 -11.19 -6.85
CA MET A 8 -1.53 -10.82 -8.00
C MET A 8 -1.71 -9.35 -8.44
N ILE A 9 -2.78 -8.67 -8.01
CA ILE A 9 -3.19 -7.36 -8.57
C ILE A 9 -2.53 -6.17 -7.84
N LEU A 10 -2.52 -6.15 -6.50
CA LEU A 10 -1.69 -5.18 -5.75
C LEU A 10 -0.18 -5.36 -6.01
N PHE A 11 0.25 -6.59 -6.31
CA PHE A 11 1.66 -6.90 -6.60
C PHE A 11 2.14 -6.38 -7.97
N THR A 12 1.26 -6.14 -8.94
CA THR A 12 1.68 -5.77 -10.31
C THR A 12 2.16 -4.33 -10.49
N ILE A 13 1.74 -3.39 -9.64
CA ILE A 13 2.07 -1.96 -9.78
C ILE A 13 3.50 -1.67 -9.30
N ILE A 14 4.00 -2.43 -8.32
CA ILE A 14 5.22 -2.12 -7.55
C ILE A 14 6.49 -2.76 -8.15
N LEU A 15 6.36 -3.87 -8.90
CA LEU A 15 7.46 -4.78 -9.23
C LEU A 15 8.27 -4.51 -10.53
N PHE A 16 8.07 -3.41 -11.27
CA PHE A 16 8.46 -3.37 -12.69
C PHE A 16 9.74 -2.61 -13.13
N SER A 17 10.69 -2.24 -12.25
CA SER A 17 11.80 -1.37 -12.68
C SER A 17 13.25 -1.63 -12.17
N GLY A 18 13.56 -2.75 -11.49
CA GLY A 18 14.92 -3.34 -11.31
C GLY A 18 16.07 -2.62 -10.57
N TYR A 19 17.04 -3.41 -10.06
CA TYR A 19 18.34 -3.11 -9.41
C TYR A 19 19.41 -2.40 -10.33
N LEU A 20 20.54 -1.75 -9.92
CA LEU A 20 21.31 -1.62 -8.63
C LEU A 20 22.55 -0.64 -8.69
N GLY A 21 22.79 0.15 -7.63
CA GLY A 21 24.10 0.34 -6.93
C GLY A 21 25.05 1.52 -7.30
N PHE A 22 25.41 2.33 -6.28
CA PHE A 22 26.17 3.60 -6.35
C PHE A 22 25.59 4.65 -7.33
N VAL A 23 25.00 5.75 -6.80
CA VAL A 23 24.23 6.75 -7.58
C VAL A 23 25.10 7.63 -8.50
N SER A 24 25.67 6.97 -9.49
CA SER A 24 25.72 7.48 -10.85
C SER A 24 24.29 7.82 -11.31
N ALA A 25 24.14 8.71 -12.29
CA ALA A 25 22.85 9.14 -12.85
C ALA A 25 22.05 8.02 -13.59
N ASN A 26 22.38 6.75 -13.34
CA ASN A 26 21.58 5.58 -13.68
C ASN A 26 20.79 5.00 -12.51
N GLU A 27 21.27 5.05 -11.25
CA GLU A 27 20.51 4.45 -10.12
C GLU A 27 19.14 5.10 -9.90
N CYS A 28 18.99 6.40 -10.18
CA CYS A 28 17.71 7.09 -10.09
C CYS A 28 16.69 6.66 -11.17
N LYS A 29 17.01 5.63 -11.95
CA LYS A 29 16.11 4.95 -12.90
C LYS A 29 15.82 3.51 -12.49
N ASP A 30 16.57 3.02 -11.50
CA ASP A 30 16.43 1.70 -10.92
C ASP A 30 15.29 1.75 -9.87
N ASN A 31 14.54 0.67 -9.73
CA ASN A 31 13.41 0.59 -8.82
C ASN A 31 13.90 0.45 -7.38
N VAL A 32 13.67 1.52 -6.64
CA VAL A 32 13.98 1.67 -5.22
C VAL A 32 13.51 0.49 -4.35
N VAL A 33 12.37 -0.16 -4.67
CA VAL A 33 11.88 -1.33 -3.90
C VAL A 33 12.85 -2.49 -4.00
N PHE A 34 13.38 -2.79 -5.19
CA PHE A 34 14.36 -3.87 -5.36
C PHE A 34 15.71 -3.53 -4.70
N PHE A 35 16.12 -2.26 -4.72
CA PHE A 35 17.35 -1.84 -4.06
C PHE A 35 17.24 -1.90 -2.53
N CYS A 36 16.10 -1.47 -1.97
CA CYS A 36 15.88 -1.36 -0.54
C CYS A 36 15.39 -2.65 0.15
N LEU A 37 14.94 -3.64 -0.61
CA LEU A 37 14.42 -4.89 -0.04
C LEU A 37 15.56 -5.91 0.22
N PRO A 38 15.76 -6.36 1.48
CA PRO A 38 16.73 -7.41 1.76
C PRO A 38 16.33 -8.75 1.11
N GLU A 39 17.32 -9.51 0.63
CA GLU A 39 17.12 -10.69 -0.25
C GLU A 39 16.21 -11.78 0.34
N ASP A 40 16.15 -11.92 1.67
CA ASP A 40 15.37 -12.94 2.39
C ASP A 40 14.04 -12.43 2.98
N THR A 41 13.61 -11.20 2.65
CA THR A 41 12.49 -10.54 3.35
C THR A 41 11.09 -11.02 2.92
N PHE A 42 10.90 -11.50 1.68
CA PHE A 42 9.54 -11.79 1.16
C PHE A 42 9.22 -13.28 0.98
N PRO A 43 7.96 -13.70 1.20
CA PRO A 43 6.80 -12.87 1.59
C PRO A 43 6.66 -12.67 3.10
N VAL A 44 6.58 -11.41 3.55
CA VAL A 44 6.06 -11.10 4.89
C VAL A 44 4.54 -11.24 4.85
N ALA A 45 3.98 -12.19 5.61
CA ALA A 45 2.55 -12.22 5.87
C ALA A 45 2.18 -11.16 6.92
N PHE A 46 0.95 -10.63 6.90
CA PHE A 46 0.48 -9.78 7.99
C PHE A 46 0.61 -10.54 9.33
N PRO A 47 1.18 -9.91 10.38
CA PRO A 47 1.51 -10.58 11.63
C PRO A 47 0.25 -11.06 12.37
N GLU A 48 0.33 -12.21 13.03
CA GLU A 48 -0.77 -12.75 13.84
C GLU A 48 -0.78 -12.25 15.28
N ASN A 49 0.33 -11.66 15.75
CA ASN A 49 0.59 -11.33 17.14
C ASN A 49 1.72 -10.30 17.30
N GLU A 50 1.85 -9.77 18.52
CA GLU A 50 2.89 -8.82 18.95
C GLU A 50 4.33 -9.28 18.64
N ALA A 51 4.65 -10.56 18.84
CA ALA A 51 6.00 -11.07 18.60
C ALA A 51 6.37 -11.07 17.11
N GLU A 52 5.39 -11.31 16.22
CA GLU A 52 5.55 -11.15 14.78
C GLU A 52 5.66 -9.69 14.37
N ILE A 53 4.89 -8.77 14.98
CA ILE A 53 5.03 -7.32 14.77
C ILE A 53 6.46 -6.87 15.11
N ASN A 54 6.96 -7.22 16.30
CA ASN A 54 8.30 -6.80 16.75
C ASN A 54 9.42 -7.45 15.91
N HIS A 55 9.16 -8.61 15.30
CA HIS A 55 10.08 -9.24 14.35
C HIS A 55 10.17 -8.51 13.01
N ILE A 56 9.04 -8.08 12.43
CA ILE A 56 8.99 -7.43 11.11
C ILE A 56 9.28 -5.93 11.17
N CYS A 57 9.01 -5.28 12.30
CA CYS A 57 9.20 -3.85 12.51
C CYS A 57 10.58 -3.29 12.08
N PRO A 58 11.73 -3.83 12.52
CA PRO A 58 13.03 -3.32 12.09
C PRO A 58 13.26 -3.46 10.57
N ILE A 59 12.59 -4.42 9.92
CA ILE A 59 12.69 -4.64 8.48
C ILE A 59 11.94 -3.54 7.72
N PHE A 60 10.68 -3.27 8.09
CA PHE A 60 9.87 -2.22 7.46
C PHE A 60 10.46 -0.82 7.68
N ILE A 61 10.96 -0.52 8.89
CA ILE A 61 11.66 0.73 9.19
C ILE A 61 12.89 0.91 8.28
N GLN A 62 13.74 -0.10 8.13
CA GLN A 62 14.92 -0.04 7.27
C GLN A 62 14.55 0.10 5.78
N PHE A 63 13.55 -0.63 5.32
CA PHE A 63 13.04 -0.56 3.95
C PHE A 63 12.52 0.84 3.61
N THR A 64 11.66 1.41 4.45
CA THR A 64 11.10 2.75 4.24
C THR A 64 12.15 3.85 4.37
N GLN A 65 13.08 3.76 5.33
CA GLN A 65 14.20 4.71 5.43
C GLN A 65 15.07 4.68 4.18
N CYS A 66 15.37 3.49 3.63
CA CYS A 66 16.12 3.37 2.39
C CYS A 66 15.40 4.02 1.20
N ILE A 67 14.06 3.92 1.12
CA ILE A 67 13.28 4.62 0.08
C ILE A 67 13.42 6.15 0.24
N LEU A 68 13.29 6.66 1.46
CA LEU A 68 13.45 8.10 1.75
C LEU A 68 14.86 8.59 1.40
N ASP A 69 15.90 7.86 1.81
CA ASP A 69 17.30 8.14 1.48
C ASP A 69 17.53 8.14 -0.03
N HIS A 70 16.91 7.21 -0.76
CA HIS A 70 16.98 7.15 -2.22
C HIS A 70 16.30 8.36 -2.86
N ILE A 71 15.06 8.70 -2.46
CA ILE A 71 14.34 9.89 -2.95
C ILE A 71 15.19 11.14 -2.73
N GLU A 72 15.69 11.37 -1.51
CA GLU A 72 16.54 12.54 -1.20
C GLU A 72 17.86 12.56 -1.98
N SER A 73 18.46 11.40 -2.26
CA SER A 73 19.70 11.32 -3.04
C SER A 73 19.51 11.48 -4.56
N CYS A 74 18.31 11.22 -5.07
CA CYS A 74 18.00 11.23 -6.50
C CYS A 74 17.28 12.49 -6.97
N ASP A 75 16.45 13.11 -6.13
CA ASP A 75 15.79 14.39 -6.40
C ASP A 75 16.75 15.58 -6.28
N SER A 76 17.65 15.65 -7.25
CA SER A 76 18.43 16.87 -7.51
C SER A 76 17.63 17.97 -8.24
N GLN A 77 16.35 17.73 -8.54
CA GLN A 77 15.44 18.71 -9.16
C GLN A 77 14.07 18.67 -8.46
N GLU A 78 13.75 19.78 -7.78
CA GLU A 78 12.45 20.04 -7.13
C GLU A 78 11.33 20.04 -8.18
N SER A 79 10.74 18.87 -8.44
CA SER A 79 9.48 18.75 -9.16
C SER A 79 8.34 18.62 -8.17
N ASP A 80 7.19 19.25 -8.43
CA ASP A 80 6.06 19.22 -7.48
C ASP A 80 5.59 17.77 -7.22
N GLU A 81 5.59 16.92 -8.25
CA GLU A 81 5.27 15.48 -8.13
C GLU A 81 6.19 14.74 -7.15
N SER A 82 7.49 15.00 -7.20
CA SER A 82 8.47 14.23 -6.45
C SER A 82 8.54 14.65 -4.96
N ASN A 83 8.24 15.91 -4.67
CA ASN A 83 7.97 16.40 -3.32
C ASN A 83 6.76 15.68 -2.68
N HIS A 84 5.69 15.42 -3.43
CA HIS A 84 4.52 14.70 -2.91
C HIS A 84 4.84 13.25 -2.53
N TYR A 85 5.56 12.51 -3.38
CA TYR A 85 6.00 11.15 -3.04
C TYR A 85 6.88 11.13 -1.78
N LYS A 86 7.75 12.13 -1.58
CA LYS A 86 8.54 12.25 -0.35
C LYS A 86 7.65 12.43 0.88
N GLU A 87 6.70 13.36 0.84
CA GLU A 87 5.75 13.62 1.94
C GLU A 87 4.94 12.36 2.31
N ASP A 88 4.45 11.62 1.32
CA ASP A 88 3.71 10.37 1.53
C ASP A 88 4.57 9.29 2.23
N PHE A 89 5.83 9.12 1.81
CA PHE A 89 6.74 8.18 2.45
C PHE A 89 7.20 8.63 3.85
N GLU A 90 7.34 9.93 4.11
CA GLU A 90 7.63 10.48 5.44
C GLU A 90 6.45 10.24 6.40
N ASN A 91 5.21 10.44 5.93
CA ASN A 91 3.99 10.15 6.68
C ASN A 91 3.86 8.63 6.98
N TYR A 92 4.10 7.77 5.99
CA TYR A 92 4.10 6.32 6.17
C TYR A 92 5.18 5.86 7.16
N TYR A 93 6.38 6.45 7.09
CA TYR A 93 7.46 6.18 8.03
C TYR A 93 7.08 6.56 9.47
N ALA A 94 6.45 7.71 9.68
CA ALA A 94 5.99 8.14 10.99
C ALA A 94 4.97 7.16 11.60
N VAL A 95 4.00 6.69 10.80
CA VAL A 95 3.02 5.67 11.22
C VAL A 95 3.70 4.33 11.54
N LEU A 96 4.65 3.87 10.71
CA LEU A 96 5.43 2.66 11.00
C LEU A 96 6.22 2.78 12.31
N VAL A 97 6.89 3.92 12.55
CA VAL A 97 7.63 4.16 13.80
C VAL A 97 6.70 4.14 15.00
N GLU A 98 5.46 4.64 14.88
CA GLU A 98 4.47 4.56 15.96
C GLU A 98 3.97 3.12 16.18
N ILE A 99 3.64 2.37 15.12
CA ILE A 99 3.26 0.95 15.19
C ILE A 99 4.38 0.10 15.81
N CYS A 100 5.65 0.45 15.57
CA CYS A 100 6.82 -0.29 16.03
C CYS A 100 7.38 0.16 17.38
N ASN A 101 6.73 1.13 18.02
CA ASN A 101 7.05 1.56 19.37
C ASN A 101 6.13 0.84 20.38
N GLU A 102 6.66 -0.15 21.10
CA GLU A 102 5.92 -0.98 22.09
C GLU A 102 5.13 -0.15 23.12
N ASP A 103 5.61 1.06 23.45
CA ASP A 103 4.94 1.97 24.40
C ASP A 103 3.75 2.73 23.80
N SER A 104 3.56 2.76 22.47
CA SER A 104 2.52 3.57 21.81
C SER A 104 1.12 2.95 21.95
N GLU A 105 0.07 3.76 21.85
CA GLU A 105 -1.31 3.25 21.86
C GLU A 105 -1.67 2.57 20.53
N LEU A 106 -1.06 3.01 19.42
CA LEU A 106 -1.24 2.38 18.11
C LEU A 106 -0.62 0.98 18.07
N HIS A 107 0.58 0.79 18.64
CA HIS A 107 1.21 -0.53 18.78
C HIS A 107 0.30 -1.50 19.53
N LYS A 108 -0.17 -1.11 20.72
CA LYS A 108 -1.09 -1.93 21.54
C LYS A 108 -2.37 -2.26 20.78
N THR A 109 -2.99 -1.27 20.13
CA THR A 109 -4.21 -1.47 19.34
C THR A 109 -3.99 -2.47 18.20
N ILE A 110 -2.89 -2.34 17.46
CA ILE A 110 -2.56 -3.25 16.35
C ILE A 110 -2.18 -4.65 16.87
N SER A 111 -1.43 -4.77 17.97
CA SER A 111 -0.99 -6.06 18.50
C SER A 111 -2.12 -6.86 19.15
N GLU A 112 -3.04 -6.20 19.86
CA GLU A 112 -4.27 -6.80 20.40
C GLU A 112 -5.21 -7.30 19.29
N ASN A 113 -5.22 -6.65 18.12
CA ASN A 113 -6.15 -6.94 17.02
C ASN A 113 -5.47 -7.64 15.81
N ALA A 114 -4.19 -8.01 15.91
CA ALA A 114 -3.35 -8.41 14.76
C ALA A 114 -3.98 -9.56 13.93
N MET A 115 -4.45 -10.62 14.59
CA MET A 115 -5.12 -11.75 13.94
C MET A 115 -6.44 -11.38 13.25
N CYS A 116 -7.18 -10.40 13.81
CA CYS A 116 -8.46 -9.93 13.27
C CYS A 116 -8.23 -9.03 12.05
N LEU A 117 -7.22 -8.15 12.12
CA LEU A 117 -6.73 -7.35 11.00
C LEU A 117 -6.23 -8.24 9.85
N LYS A 118 -5.46 -9.29 10.16
CA LYS A 118 -5.04 -10.31 9.18
C LYS A 118 -6.22 -10.97 8.47
N SER A 119 -7.23 -11.39 9.24
CA SER A 119 -8.43 -12.06 8.71
C SER A 119 -9.24 -11.10 7.83
N SER A 120 -9.42 -9.85 8.29
CA SER A 120 -10.10 -8.79 7.54
C SER A 120 -9.39 -8.50 6.22
N LEU A 121 -8.06 -8.34 6.22
CA LEU A 121 -7.26 -8.12 5.01
C LEU A 121 -7.27 -9.31 4.04
N GLN A 122 -7.35 -10.54 4.55
CA GLN A 122 -7.50 -11.73 3.71
C GLN A 122 -8.89 -11.79 3.05
N ASN A 123 -9.95 -11.44 3.78
CA ASN A 123 -11.32 -11.40 3.26
C ASN A 123 -11.56 -10.21 2.30
N HIS A 124 -10.94 -9.07 2.57
CA HIS A 124 -11.02 -7.83 1.78
C HIS A 124 -10.70 -8.04 0.30
N ASN A 125 -9.62 -8.78 0.01
CA ASN A 125 -9.20 -9.11 -1.36
C ASN A 125 -10.26 -9.90 -2.15
N ASP A 126 -11.13 -10.67 -1.48
CA ASP A 126 -12.19 -11.45 -2.12
C ASP A 126 -13.55 -10.70 -2.13
N SER A 127 -13.79 -9.77 -1.19
CA SER A 127 -15.10 -9.12 -0.97
C SER A 127 -15.21 -7.66 -1.48
N CYS A 128 -14.14 -6.87 -1.36
CA CYS A 128 -14.17 -5.41 -1.53
C CYS A 128 -13.66 -4.98 -2.89
N PHE A 129 -12.56 -5.58 -3.37
CA PHE A 129 -11.98 -5.29 -4.68
C PHE A 129 -13.01 -5.44 -5.83
N HIS A 130 -13.81 -6.52 -5.83
CA HIS A 130 -14.84 -6.71 -6.85
C HIS A 130 -16.01 -5.71 -6.76
N LYS A 131 -16.29 -5.18 -5.57
CA LYS A 131 -17.33 -4.16 -5.39
C LYS A 131 -16.84 -2.77 -5.76
N SER A 132 -15.56 -2.44 -5.53
CA SER A 132 -15.00 -1.18 -6.00
C SER A 132 -14.99 -1.14 -7.53
N GLU A 133 -14.62 -2.23 -8.21
CA GLU A 133 -14.79 -2.37 -9.67
C GLU A 133 -16.24 -2.14 -10.13
N GLU A 134 -17.24 -2.71 -9.46
CA GLU A 134 -18.66 -2.52 -9.79
C GLU A 134 -19.13 -1.06 -9.59
N VAL A 135 -18.78 -0.46 -8.45
CA VAL A 135 -19.12 0.93 -8.13
C VAL A 135 -18.49 1.91 -9.12
N LEU A 136 -17.25 1.66 -9.54
CA LEU A 136 -16.54 2.48 -10.52
C LEU A 136 -17.11 2.31 -11.94
N ALA A 137 -17.54 1.09 -12.30
CA ALA A 137 -18.27 0.88 -13.55
C ALA A 137 -19.61 1.66 -13.57
N ILE A 138 -20.34 1.67 -12.46
CA ILE A 138 -21.59 2.45 -12.30
C ILE A 138 -21.31 3.96 -12.34
N TYR A 139 -20.26 4.43 -11.66
CA TYR A 139 -19.85 5.83 -11.66
C TYR A 139 -19.54 6.31 -13.09
N ASN A 140 -18.72 5.55 -13.84
CA ASN A 140 -18.39 5.86 -15.23
C ASN A 140 -19.63 5.92 -16.14
N LEU A 141 -20.57 4.99 -15.99
CA LEU A 141 -21.83 5.01 -16.74
C LEU A 141 -22.69 6.24 -16.41
N TYR A 142 -22.65 6.73 -15.17
CA TYR A 142 -23.46 7.87 -14.72
C TYR A 142 -22.83 9.22 -15.11
N THR A 143 -21.51 9.36 -15.03
CA THR A 143 -20.80 10.60 -15.34
C THR A 143 -20.52 10.79 -16.83
N HIS A 144 -20.46 9.70 -17.62
CA HIS A 144 -20.15 9.74 -19.05
C HIS A 144 -21.21 9.03 -19.93
N PRO A 145 -22.51 9.38 -19.83
CA PRO A 145 -23.58 8.65 -20.52
C PRO A 145 -23.57 8.79 -22.06
N GLU A 146 -22.81 9.73 -22.63
CA GLU A 146 -22.79 10.03 -24.08
C GLU A 146 -21.41 9.87 -24.75
N SER A 147 -20.35 9.48 -24.03
CA SER A 147 -19.00 9.36 -24.62
C SER A 147 -18.83 8.07 -25.41
N SER A 148 -19.39 8.00 -26.62
CA SER A 148 -19.04 6.97 -27.61
C SER A 148 -17.65 7.20 -28.24
N ASP A 149 -17.05 8.37 -28.03
CA ASP A 149 -15.67 8.68 -28.45
C ASP A 149 -14.67 8.20 -27.39
N THR A 150 -13.87 7.20 -27.75
CA THR A 150 -12.85 6.57 -26.89
C THR A 150 -11.57 7.41 -26.76
N SER A 151 -11.62 8.73 -26.97
CA SER A 151 -10.52 9.62 -26.64
C SER A 151 -10.47 9.77 -25.12
N LYS A 152 -9.69 8.88 -24.48
CA LYS A 152 -9.38 8.94 -23.04
C LYS A 152 -8.99 10.36 -22.67
N ASN A 153 -9.84 11.02 -21.90
CA ASN A 153 -9.54 12.31 -21.33
C ASN A 153 -8.96 12.02 -19.94
N ASP A 154 -7.63 12.11 -19.81
CA ASP A 154 -6.91 11.66 -18.61
C ASP A 154 -7.28 12.47 -17.34
N SER A 155 -8.04 13.57 -17.48
CA SER A 155 -8.45 14.46 -16.38
C SER A 155 -9.27 13.82 -15.27
N ASN A 156 -9.90 12.67 -15.51
CA ASN A 156 -10.80 12.03 -14.53
C ASN A 156 -10.14 10.86 -13.78
N TRP A 157 -8.84 10.61 -14.01
CA TRP A 157 -8.12 9.56 -13.29
C TRP A 157 -7.98 9.86 -11.79
N GLU A 158 -7.79 11.13 -11.40
CA GLU A 158 -7.71 11.55 -10.00
C GLU A 158 -9.04 11.32 -9.25
N GLU A 159 -10.17 11.69 -9.85
CA GLU A 159 -11.50 11.44 -9.27
C GLU A 159 -11.79 9.93 -9.15
N TYR A 160 -11.41 9.16 -10.18
CA TYR A 160 -11.54 7.71 -10.21
C TYR A 160 -10.71 7.03 -9.11
N TYR A 161 -9.45 7.46 -8.93
CA TYR A 161 -8.55 6.96 -7.90
C TYR A 161 -9.06 7.31 -6.50
N CYS A 162 -9.46 8.57 -6.27
CA CYS A 162 -10.08 8.99 -5.00
C CYS A 162 -11.32 8.17 -4.65
N LEU A 163 -12.17 7.86 -5.63
CA LEU A 163 -13.38 7.05 -5.40
C LEU A 163 -13.05 5.58 -5.15
N PHE A 164 -12.03 5.02 -5.82
CA PHE A 164 -11.53 3.67 -5.56
C PHE A 164 -11.01 3.55 -4.12
N GLU A 165 -10.04 4.38 -3.74
CA GLU A 165 -9.42 4.37 -2.40
C GLU A 165 -10.43 4.63 -1.28
N ALA A 166 -11.32 5.61 -1.45
CA ALA A 166 -12.36 5.91 -0.46
C ALA A 166 -13.36 4.75 -0.29
N TYR A 167 -13.69 4.04 -1.38
CA TYR A 167 -14.55 2.86 -1.29
C TYR A 167 -13.82 1.67 -0.66
N ASP A 168 -12.56 1.44 -1.05
CA ASP A 168 -11.76 0.33 -0.54
C ASP A 168 -11.53 0.47 0.97
N LEU A 169 -11.15 1.65 1.43
CA LEU A 169 -11.03 1.98 2.86
C LEU A 169 -12.36 1.84 3.61
N ALA A 170 -13.48 2.30 3.03
CA ALA A 170 -14.80 2.17 3.65
C ALA A 170 -15.26 0.70 3.74
N CYS A 171 -14.92 -0.11 2.74
CA CYS A 171 -15.25 -1.54 2.70
C CYS A 171 -14.39 -2.34 3.68
N LEU A 172 -13.08 -2.05 3.73
CA LEU A 172 -12.16 -2.61 4.73
C LEU A 172 -12.60 -2.27 6.15
N ALA A 173 -13.03 -1.03 6.40
CA ALA A 173 -13.55 -0.61 7.70
C ALA A 173 -14.85 -1.33 8.07
N ASP A 174 -15.78 -1.52 7.12
CA ASP A 174 -17.03 -2.25 7.35
C ASP A 174 -16.78 -3.75 7.60
N ASP A 175 -15.84 -4.40 6.89
CA ASP A 175 -15.48 -5.80 7.14
C ASP A 175 -14.68 -5.95 8.45
N ALA A 176 -13.74 -5.06 8.76
CA ALA A 176 -13.04 -5.03 10.06
C ALA A 176 -13.99 -4.82 11.24
N LEU A 177 -14.99 -3.93 11.10
CA LEU A 177 -16.03 -3.74 12.12
C LEU A 177 -16.85 -5.02 12.34
N LYS A 178 -17.18 -5.79 11.30
CA LYS A 178 -17.88 -7.08 11.45
C LYS A 178 -17.03 -8.09 12.23
N GLU A 179 -15.76 -8.24 11.86
CA GLU A 179 -14.85 -9.22 12.46
C GLU A 179 -14.48 -8.85 13.92
N MET A 180 -14.43 -7.55 14.28
CA MET A 180 -14.21 -7.09 15.66
C MET A 180 -15.29 -7.60 16.64
N TRP A 181 -16.55 -7.73 16.22
CA TRP A 181 -17.62 -8.32 17.05
C TRP A 181 -17.47 -9.83 17.26
N THR A 182 -16.65 -10.51 16.45
CA THR A 182 -16.33 -11.94 16.60
C THR A 182 -14.98 -12.22 17.25
N CYS A 183 -14.16 -11.18 17.45
CA CYS A 183 -12.85 -11.24 18.10
C CYS A 183 -12.85 -10.90 19.61
N SER A 184 -14.00 -10.56 20.19
CA SER A 184 -14.16 -10.13 21.59
C SER A 184 -14.94 -11.14 22.47
#